data_AF-A0A8U0II76-F1
#
_entry.id   AF-A0A8U0II76-F1
#
_cell.length_a   1.000
_cell.length_b   1.000
_cell.length_c   1.000
_cell.angle_alpha   90.00
_cell.angle_beta   90.00
_cell.angle_gamma   90.00
#
_symmetry.space_group_name_H-M   'P 1'
#
loop_
_entity.id
_entity.type
_entity.pdbx_description
1 polymer ?
#
loop_
_entity_poly.entity_id
_entity_poly.type
_entity_poly.pdbx_seq_one_letter_code
_entity_poly.pdbx_strand_id
1 'polypeptide(L)'
;MTGIAIITAGREDAYQDYVQSVREGHDPAEFEGYLSDTEIDAVTDSETGKVHLWGTTVDSKWQFVEGGDIALIYRGGRYIAQATVVRTRDDLDLAEHLWRIEGNPWDPESPWRYLVFLAGVEEIDVDVELFNELTGYQDNYIPQGFSRVSDARIREIEDSYESVETAINELTGSGVRVHEFDEEPLQEEPEEEGEPDLGERIVTASRDGNQYEVLEELAAKAFSRLGFEARWIEGGDDTDVEITAPIHAVVEVKARSSGTLASPDATRIQGHKERHSADHAIVVAPGFTPAAIEDADRQGIVLLATDHLQALLERREAYGIPPEELSKYLTEPGAFQDDRLDQIDDDLRTRLGGTEDLLAVMEALQRADPEEGTADRLRLILKGMYDEERVPDQHVIERSLNLLAHPSIQLAEYKEGQYQPTTTKENAEVLLRRVGNLITEVSKLGEE
;
A
#
# COMPACT_ATOMS: atom_id res chain seq x y z
N MET A 1 -12.06 -1.68 3.71
CA MET A 1 -13.20 -1.83 2.78
C MET A 1 -13.91 -0.50 2.74
N THR A 2 -13.74 0.24 1.65
CA THR A 2 -14.35 1.54 1.46
C THR A 2 -15.85 1.40 1.28
N GLY A 3 -16.63 2.14 2.06
CA GLY A 3 -18.09 2.16 1.93
C GLY A 3 -18.62 3.33 1.12
N ILE A 4 -19.92 3.29 0.86
CA ILE A 4 -20.65 4.38 0.20
C ILE A 4 -21.75 4.89 1.13
N ALA A 5 -21.62 6.12 1.60
CA ALA A 5 -22.65 6.87 2.31
C ALA A 5 -23.52 7.66 1.32
N ILE A 6 -24.83 7.62 1.52
CA ILE A 6 -25.80 8.36 0.68
C ILE A 6 -26.46 9.44 1.53
N ILE A 7 -26.24 10.69 1.14
CA ILE A 7 -26.78 11.90 1.77
C ILE A 7 -27.92 12.42 0.90
N THR A 8 -29.13 12.52 1.43
CA THR A 8 -30.29 12.98 0.63
C THR A 8 -30.60 14.45 0.85
N ALA A 9 -30.35 15.28 -0.16
CA ALA A 9 -30.70 16.69 -0.24
C ALA A 9 -32.00 16.91 -1.06
N GLY A 10 -32.99 16.01 -0.88
CA GLY A 10 -34.19 15.96 -1.73
C GLY A 10 -35.25 17.02 -1.41
N ARG A 11 -35.30 17.50 -0.16
CA ARG A 11 -36.18 18.61 0.26
C ARG A 11 -35.46 19.95 0.06
N GLU A 12 -36.22 21.03 -0.11
CA GLU A 12 -35.62 22.34 -0.36
C GLU A 12 -34.79 22.84 0.82
N ASP A 13 -35.24 22.62 2.06
CA ASP A 13 -34.47 22.92 3.27
C ASP A 13 -33.14 22.14 3.32
N ALA A 14 -33.18 20.82 3.10
CA ALA A 14 -31.99 19.98 3.05
C ALA A 14 -31.05 20.35 1.89
N TYR A 15 -31.57 20.86 0.78
CA TYR A 15 -30.72 21.35 -0.30
C TYR A 15 -30.00 22.66 0.07
N GLN A 16 -30.67 23.58 0.76
CA GLN A 16 -30.01 24.78 1.27
C GLN A 16 -28.92 24.41 2.29
N ASP A 17 -29.16 23.42 3.15
CA ASP A 17 -28.14 22.89 4.06
C ASP A 17 -26.95 22.29 3.30
N TYR A 18 -27.19 21.60 2.18
CA TYR A 18 -26.10 21.08 1.34
C TYR A 18 -25.28 22.22 0.73
N VAL A 19 -25.95 23.24 0.17
CA VAL A 19 -25.26 24.38 -0.43
C VAL A 19 -24.40 25.09 0.61
N GLN A 20 -24.94 25.35 1.80
CA GLN A 20 -24.22 26.07 2.84
C GLN A 20 -23.11 25.23 3.48
N SER A 21 -23.43 24.00 3.91
CA SER A 21 -22.58 23.22 4.82
C SER A 21 -21.63 22.25 4.12
N VAL A 22 -21.97 21.82 2.91
CA VAL A 22 -21.17 20.84 2.15
C VAL A 22 -20.51 21.49 0.93
N ARG A 23 -21.21 22.36 0.19
CA ARG A 23 -20.65 22.97 -1.03
C ARG A 23 -19.83 24.23 -0.74
N GLU A 24 -20.36 25.14 0.07
CA GLU A 24 -19.66 26.39 0.43
C GLU A 24 -18.71 26.17 1.62
N GLY A 25 -19.10 25.31 2.56
CA GLY A 25 -18.33 24.97 3.75
C GLY A 25 -18.31 26.09 4.80
N HIS A 26 -17.84 25.75 5.99
CA HIS A 26 -17.77 26.66 7.15
C HIS A 26 -16.36 27.18 7.36
N ASP A 27 -16.23 28.36 7.98
CA ASP A 27 -14.92 28.87 8.36
C ASP A 27 -14.33 28.03 9.51
N PRO A 28 -13.06 27.60 9.45
CA PRO A 28 -12.43 26.82 10.53
C PRO A 28 -12.54 27.50 11.91
N ALA A 29 -12.58 28.84 11.96
CA ALA A 29 -12.74 29.59 13.19
C ALA A 29 -14.10 29.34 13.90
N GLU A 30 -15.13 28.88 13.18
CA GLU A 30 -16.46 28.56 13.74
C GLU A 30 -16.42 27.31 14.65
N PHE A 31 -15.37 26.49 14.51
CA PHE A 31 -15.18 25.26 15.29
C PHE A 31 -14.32 25.47 16.54
N GLU A 32 -13.74 26.67 16.71
CA GLU A 32 -12.96 27.03 17.90
C GLU A 32 -13.80 26.88 19.16
N GLY A 33 -13.33 26.03 20.09
CA GLY A 33 -14.03 25.74 21.35
C GLY A 33 -14.95 24.53 21.30
N TYR A 34 -15.22 23.96 20.12
CA TYR A 34 -15.88 22.65 19.97
C TYR A 34 -14.89 21.56 19.55
N LEU A 35 -13.91 21.91 18.71
CA LEU A 35 -12.82 21.06 18.25
C LEU A 35 -11.48 21.62 18.73
N SER A 36 -10.49 20.75 18.92
CA SER A 36 -9.10 21.17 19.15
C SER A 36 -8.43 21.65 17.87
N ASP A 37 -7.38 22.46 17.96
CA ASP A 37 -6.65 22.99 16.78
C ASP A 37 -6.25 21.88 15.80
N THR A 38 -5.72 20.76 16.33
CA THR A 38 -5.38 19.57 15.52
C THR A 38 -6.59 18.93 14.84
N GLU A 39 -7.74 18.92 15.49
CA GLU A 39 -8.96 18.39 14.89
C GLU A 39 -9.52 19.32 13.82
N ILE A 40 -9.42 20.64 14.01
CA ILE A 40 -9.81 21.65 13.02
C ILE A 40 -8.94 21.52 11.78
N ASP A 41 -7.62 21.44 11.95
CA ASP A 41 -6.67 21.24 10.85
C ASP A 41 -6.99 19.95 10.08
N ALA A 42 -7.30 18.86 10.79
CA ALA A 42 -7.61 17.57 10.17
C ALA A 42 -8.90 17.55 9.34
N VAL A 43 -9.90 18.37 9.68
CA VAL A 43 -11.19 18.44 8.96
C VAL A 43 -11.30 19.63 8.01
N THR A 44 -10.27 20.49 7.96
CA THR A 44 -10.23 21.62 7.03
C THR A 44 -9.72 21.12 5.69
N ASP A 45 -10.53 21.30 4.66
CA ASP A 45 -10.19 20.97 3.29
C ASP A 45 -9.08 21.89 2.78
N SER A 46 -7.99 21.29 2.28
CA SER A 46 -6.75 21.99 1.89
C SER A 46 -6.93 22.92 0.69
N GLU A 47 -7.84 22.58 -0.23
CA GLU A 47 -8.08 23.37 -1.44
C GLU A 47 -8.92 24.60 -1.16
N THR A 48 -9.97 24.43 -0.35
CA THR A 48 -10.96 25.48 -0.08
C THR A 48 -10.64 26.27 1.18
N GLY A 49 -9.84 25.71 2.11
CA GLY A 49 -9.60 26.28 3.43
C GLY A 49 -10.87 26.33 4.29
N LYS A 50 -11.82 25.43 4.03
CA LYS A 50 -13.14 25.37 4.66
C LYS A 50 -13.39 24.00 5.26
N VAL A 51 -14.28 23.94 6.26
CA VAL A 51 -14.73 22.68 6.85
C VAL A 51 -16.07 22.32 6.21
N HIS A 52 -16.10 21.22 5.47
CA HIS A 52 -17.33 20.70 4.86
C HIS A 52 -17.90 19.59 5.73
N LEU A 53 -19.19 19.64 6.03
CA LEU A 53 -19.84 18.61 6.83
C LEU A 53 -21.34 18.48 6.58
N TRP A 54 -21.88 17.32 6.93
CA TRP A 54 -23.30 17.03 6.94
C TRP A 54 -23.76 16.50 8.29
N GLY A 55 -24.99 16.85 8.68
CA GLY A 55 -25.64 16.37 9.91
C GLY A 55 -26.81 15.43 9.63
N THR A 56 -26.93 14.38 10.43
CA THR A 56 -28.08 13.46 10.36
C THR A 56 -28.65 13.14 11.73
N THR A 57 -29.91 12.69 11.75
CA THR A 57 -30.58 12.12 12.93
C THR A 57 -30.52 10.59 12.96
N VAL A 58 -29.99 9.96 11.90
CA VAL A 58 -30.07 8.52 11.67
C VAL A 58 -28.83 7.81 12.22
N ASP A 59 -28.83 7.50 13.52
CA ASP A 59 -27.74 6.78 14.22
C ASP A 59 -27.47 5.37 13.66
N SER A 60 -28.54 4.65 13.33
CA SER A 60 -28.53 3.24 12.91
C SER A 60 -27.82 3.00 11.58
N LYS A 61 -27.54 4.05 10.82
CA LYS A 61 -26.78 3.99 9.56
C LYS A 61 -25.47 4.75 9.66
N TRP A 62 -25.48 5.90 10.34
CA TRP A 62 -24.30 6.71 10.56
C TRP A 62 -23.19 5.99 11.33
N GLN A 63 -23.52 5.13 12.31
CA GLN A 63 -22.50 4.41 13.09
C GLN A 63 -21.63 3.44 12.28
N PHE A 64 -22.05 3.14 11.04
CA PHE A 64 -21.30 2.30 10.12
C PHE A 64 -20.45 3.12 9.15
N VAL A 65 -20.45 4.46 9.24
CA VAL A 65 -19.65 5.36 8.40
C VAL A 65 -18.32 5.67 9.08
N GLU A 66 -17.25 5.46 8.33
CA GLU A 66 -15.86 5.52 8.76
C GLU A 66 -15.07 6.51 7.86
N GLY A 67 -13.90 6.93 8.33
CA GLY A 67 -12.99 7.73 7.50
C GLY A 67 -12.54 6.92 6.29
N GLY A 68 -12.47 7.57 5.12
CA GLY A 68 -12.16 6.95 3.83
C GLY A 68 -13.39 6.57 2.99
N ASP A 69 -14.60 6.49 3.58
CA ASP A 69 -15.81 6.20 2.79
C ASP A 69 -16.12 7.28 1.75
N ILE A 70 -16.81 6.90 0.68
CA ILE A 70 -17.32 7.83 -0.34
C ILE A 70 -18.70 8.34 0.07
N ALA A 71 -18.89 9.65 0.11
CA ALA A 71 -20.18 10.29 0.34
C ALA A 71 -20.79 10.79 -0.97
N LEU A 72 -21.97 10.29 -1.33
CA LEU A 72 -22.73 10.73 -2.50
C LEU A 72 -23.97 11.54 -2.09
N ILE A 73 -24.11 12.75 -2.64
CA ILE A 73 -25.23 13.65 -2.37
C ILE A 73 -26.29 13.45 -3.43
N TYR A 74 -27.46 12.95 -3.02
CA TYR A 74 -28.61 12.68 -3.87
C TYR A 74 -29.64 13.82 -3.86
N ARG A 75 -30.08 14.25 -5.04
CA ARG A 75 -31.21 15.16 -5.22
C ARG A 75 -31.97 14.89 -6.52
N GLY A 76 -33.29 14.82 -6.44
CA GLY A 76 -34.16 14.95 -7.61
C GLY A 76 -33.99 13.87 -8.68
N GLY A 77 -33.61 12.65 -8.30
CA GLY A 77 -33.36 11.54 -9.23
C GLY A 77 -31.90 11.37 -9.64
N ARG A 78 -30.98 12.18 -9.10
CA ARG A 78 -29.57 12.19 -9.51
C ARG A 78 -28.66 12.38 -8.30
N TYR A 79 -27.42 11.92 -8.41
CA TYR A 79 -26.35 12.31 -7.49
C TYR A 79 -25.67 13.55 -8.06
N ILE A 80 -25.60 14.60 -7.24
CA ILE A 80 -25.20 15.96 -7.63
C ILE A 80 -23.82 16.35 -7.11
N ALA A 81 -23.29 15.61 -6.14
CA ALA A 81 -21.96 15.79 -5.61
C ALA A 81 -21.41 14.50 -5.00
N GLN A 82 -20.09 14.37 -5.01
CA GLN A 82 -19.34 13.35 -4.28
C GLN A 82 -18.31 14.02 -3.37
N ALA A 83 -17.90 13.31 -2.32
CA ALA A 83 -16.84 13.72 -1.42
C ALA A 83 -16.26 12.51 -0.69
N THR A 84 -15.09 12.66 -0.08
CA THR A 84 -14.52 11.64 0.82
C THR A 84 -14.85 11.96 2.27
N VAL A 85 -15.27 10.95 3.03
CA VAL A 85 -15.50 11.07 4.47
C VAL A 85 -14.16 11.17 5.19
N VAL A 86 -13.91 12.30 5.83
CA VAL A 86 -12.69 12.50 6.64
C VAL A 86 -12.85 11.78 7.97
N ARG A 87 -13.96 12.02 8.66
CA ARG A 87 -14.29 11.40 9.95
C ARG A 87 -15.75 11.63 10.31
N THR A 88 -16.21 10.92 11.32
CA THR A 88 -17.53 11.10 11.91
C THR A 88 -17.43 11.57 13.36
N ARG A 89 -18.47 12.27 13.84
CA ARG A 89 -18.56 12.70 15.25
C ARG A 89 -20.01 12.78 15.72
N ASP A 90 -20.28 12.28 16.91
CA ASP A 90 -21.53 12.57 17.63
C ASP A 90 -21.31 13.81 18.51
N ASP A 91 -21.88 14.95 18.13
CA ASP A 91 -21.72 16.21 18.85
C ASP A 91 -22.99 17.08 18.78
N LEU A 92 -23.75 17.08 19.87
CA LEU A 92 -24.97 17.89 19.96
C LEU A 92 -24.67 19.39 20.11
N ASP A 93 -23.61 19.75 20.83
CA ASP A 93 -23.31 21.15 21.12
C ASP A 93 -22.84 21.86 19.84
N LEU A 94 -21.99 21.19 19.06
CA LEU A 94 -21.58 21.68 17.74
C LEU A 94 -22.75 21.71 16.75
N ALA A 95 -23.62 20.68 16.76
CA ALA A 95 -24.80 20.67 15.90
C ALA A 95 -25.77 21.81 16.22
N GLU A 96 -26.01 22.11 17.50
CA GLU A 96 -26.80 23.27 17.90
C GLU A 96 -26.15 24.57 17.43
N HIS A 97 -24.83 24.70 17.52
CA HIS A 97 -24.11 25.88 17.06
C HIS A 97 -24.31 26.12 15.55
N LEU A 98 -24.20 25.07 14.73
CA LEU A 98 -24.25 25.17 13.27
C LEU A 98 -25.68 25.36 12.74
N TRP A 99 -26.67 24.64 13.27
CA TRP A 99 -28.00 24.57 12.66
C TRP A 99 -29.10 25.30 13.42
N ARG A 100 -28.90 25.70 14.69
CA ARG A 100 -29.91 26.46 15.46
C ARG A 100 -29.91 27.95 15.10
N ILE A 101 -30.02 28.24 13.80
CA ILE A 101 -30.05 29.58 13.23
C ILE A 101 -31.44 29.94 12.71
N GLU A 102 -31.72 31.25 12.58
CA GLU A 102 -33.03 31.71 12.11
C GLU A 102 -33.30 31.25 10.67
N GLY A 103 -34.40 30.52 10.46
CA GLY A 103 -34.81 30.02 9.14
C GLY A 103 -34.41 28.57 8.84
N ASN A 104 -33.54 27.96 9.65
CA ASN A 104 -33.23 26.53 9.56
C ASN A 104 -34.30 25.70 10.32
N PRO A 105 -34.79 24.55 9.80
CA PRO A 105 -35.84 23.75 10.41
C PRO A 105 -35.35 22.87 11.58
N TRP A 106 -34.42 23.38 12.39
CA TRP A 106 -33.85 22.68 13.55
C TRP A 106 -34.93 22.21 14.54
N ASP A 107 -34.88 20.93 14.92
CA ASP A 107 -35.74 20.31 15.92
C ASP A 107 -34.91 19.76 17.09
N PRO A 108 -35.03 20.32 18.31
CA PRO A 108 -34.33 19.82 19.50
C PRO A 108 -34.67 18.36 19.86
N GLU A 109 -35.85 17.85 19.47
CA GLU A 109 -36.25 16.46 19.72
C GLU A 109 -35.66 15.48 18.68
N SER A 110 -35.17 16.01 17.56
CA SER A 110 -34.53 15.25 16.49
C SER A 110 -33.34 16.05 15.92
N PRO A 111 -32.28 16.28 16.72
CA PRO A 111 -31.15 17.10 16.32
C PRO A 111 -30.26 16.36 15.32
N TRP A 112 -29.72 17.07 14.34
CA TRP A 112 -28.74 16.53 13.36
C TRP A 112 -27.35 16.32 13.97
N ARG A 113 -27.27 15.76 15.18
CA ARG A 113 -26.07 15.64 16.00
C ARG A 113 -25.02 14.67 15.48
N TYR A 114 -25.38 13.81 14.53
CA TYR A 114 -24.45 12.84 13.94
C TYR A 114 -23.79 13.48 12.72
N LEU A 115 -22.57 13.95 12.92
CA LEU A 115 -21.79 14.72 11.96
C LEU A 115 -20.93 13.79 11.09
N VAL A 116 -20.83 14.14 9.81
CA VAL A 116 -19.92 13.53 8.84
C VAL A 116 -19.12 14.67 8.21
N PHE A 117 -17.81 14.69 8.47
CA PHE A 117 -16.89 15.67 7.87
C PHE A 117 -16.42 15.17 6.51
N LEU A 118 -16.35 16.07 5.55
CA LEU A 118 -16.14 15.78 4.13
C LEU A 118 -14.94 16.58 3.60
N ALA A 119 -14.23 16.01 2.64
CA ALA A 119 -13.18 16.68 1.88
C ALA A 119 -13.30 16.34 0.39
N GLY A 120 -12.70 17.16 -0.47
CA GLY A 120 -12.71 16.93 -1.92
C GLY A 120 -14.12 16.96 -2.50
N VAL A 121 -14.94 17.93 -2.08
CA VAL A 121 -16.33 18.04 -2.54
C VAL A 121 -16.36 18.42 -4.02
N GLU A 122 -16.82 17.49 -4.85
CA GLU A 122 -16.88 17.66 -6.31
C GLU A 122 -18.33 17.59 -6.80
N GLU A 123 -18.69 18.47 -7.75
CA GLU A 123 -19.98 18.40 -8.43
C GLU A 123 -19.98 17.29 -9.48
N ILE A 124 -20.95 16.38 -9.37
CA ILE A 124 -21.16 15.27 -10.31
C ILE A 124 -22.58 15.32 -10.87
N ASP A 125 -22.83 14.56 -11.94
CA ASP A 125 -24.16 14.48 -12.53
C ASP A 125 -24.52 13.04 -12.94
N VAL A 126 -24.80 12.21 -11.93
CA VAL A 126 -25.05 10.78 -12.11
C VAL A 126 -26.53 10.46 -11.96
N ASP A 127 -27.10 9.74 -12.92
CA ASP A 127 -28.48 9.26 -12.80
C ASP A 127 -28.59 8.18 -11.72
N VAL A 128 -29.65 8.24 -10.90
CA VAL A 128 -29.90 7.22 -9.88
C VAL A 128 -30.05 5.82 -10.48
N GLU A 129 -30.53 5.72 -11.72
CA GLU A 129 -30.67 4.44 -12.42
C GLU A 129 -29.29 3.77 -12.63
N LEU A 130 -28.26 4.54 -13.00
CA LEU A 130 -26.90 4.02 -13.22
C LEU A 130 -26.25 3.57 -11.90
N PHE A 131 -26.47 4.34 -10.82
CA PHE A 131 -26.01 3.92 -9.49
C PHE A 131 -26.75 2.68 -8.99
N ASN A 132 -28.05 2.56 -9.28
CA ASN A 132 -28.83 1.39 -8.91
C ASN A 132 -28.33 0.14 -9.63
N GLU A 133 -27.98 0.27 -10.92
CA GLU A 133 -27.33 -0.79 -11.69
C GLU A 133 -26.00 -1.21 -11.04
N LEU A 134 -25.11 -0.25 -10.75
CA LEU A 134 -23.81 -0.52 -10.14
C LEU A 134 -23.92 -1.24 -8.79
N THR A 135 -24.81 -0.77 -7.93
CA THR A 135 -24.96 -1.31 -6.56
C THR A 135 -25.93 -2.50 -6.46
N GLY A 136 -26.53 -2.91 -7.59
CA GLY A 136 -27.55 -3.95 -7.67
C GLY A 136 -28.89 -3.62 -6.99
N TYR A 137 -29.19 -2.33 -6.75
CA TYR A 137 -30.51 -1.92 -6.27
C TYR A 137 -31.58 -2.17 -7.35
N GLN A 138 -32.85 -2.18 -6.95
CA GLN A 138 -33.94 -2.22 -7.93
C GLN A 138 -33.94 -0.92 -8.76
N ASP A 139 -34.23 -0.99 -10.06
CA ASP A 139 -34.21 0.18 -10.96
C ASP A 139 -35.01 1.38 -10.41
N ASN A 140 -36.13 1.12 -9.73
CA ASN A 140 -37.01 2.13 -9.14
C ASN A 140 -36.64 2.52 -7.69
N TYR A 141 -35.50 2.08 -7.18
CA TYR A 141 -35.01 2.47 -5.86
C TYR A 141 -34.69 3.96 -5.86
N ILE A 142 -35.24 4.66 -4.87
CA ILE A 142 -35.02 6.08 -4.64
C ILE A 142 -34.46 6.21 -3.22
N PRO A 143 -33.25 6.76 -3.04
CA PRO A 143 -32.70 7.02 -1.72
C PRO A 143 -33.65 7.87 -0.85
N GLN A 144 -33.84 7.48 0.41
CA GLN A 144 -34.71 8.16 1.37
C GLN A 144 -33.96 8.36 2.69
N GLY A 145 -33.63 9.62 3.00
CA GLY A 145 -32.86 9.95 4.20
C GLY A 145 -31.39 9.51 4.10
N PHE A 146 -30.64 9.80 5.16
CA PHE A 146 -29.26 9.37 5.29
C PHE A 146 -29.16 7.83 5.34
N SER A 147 -28.27 7.24 4.53
CA SER A 147 -28.06 5.79 4.51
C SER A 147 -26.62 5.43 4.15
N ARG A 148 -26.26 4.15 4.27
CA ARG A 148 -25.00 3.55 3.82
C ARG A 148 -25.35 2.31 2.99
N VAL A 149 -24.68 2.13 1.86
CA VAL A 149 -24.76 0.89 1.07
C VAL A 149 -24.28 -0.28 1.94
N SER A 150 -25.00 -1.41 1.89
CA SER A 150 -24.64 -2.57 2.71
C SER A 150 -23.35 -3.22 2.24
N ASP A 151 -22.52 -3.70 3.15
CA ASP A 151 -21.27 -4.39 2.84
C ASP A 151 -21.43 -5.55 1.84
N ALA A 152 -22.59 -6.22 1.82
CA ALA A 152 -22.86 -7.27 0.83
C ALA A 152 -22.84 -6.74 -0.61
N ARG A 153 -23.38 -5.54 -0.83
CA ARG A 153 -23.39 -4.86 -2.15
C ARG A 153 -22.04 -4.23 -2.47
N ILE A 154 -21.33 -3.75 -1.45
CA ILE A 154 -19.96 -3.26 -1.60
C ILE A 154 -19.06 -4.39 -2.11
N ARG A 155 -19.15 -5.58 -1.51
CA ARG A 155 -18.42 -6.77 -2.00
C ARG A 155 -18.76 -7.14 -3.43
N GLU A 156 -20.03 -7.05 -3.83
CA GLU A 156 -20.43 -7.29 -5.23
C GLU A 156 -19.79 -6.30 -6.22
N ILE A 157 -19.53 -5.06 -5.78
CA ILE A 157 -18.80 -4.06 -6.56
C ILE A 157 -17.31 -4.42 -6.63
N GLU A 158 -16.68 -4.76 -5.49
CA GLU A 158 -15.28 -5.21 -5.43
C GLU A 158 -15.05 -6.50 -6.24
N ASP A 159 -16.06 -7.36 -6.38
CA ASP A 159 -15.99 -8.56 -7.23
C ASP A 159 -15.97 -8.21 -8.75
N SER A 160 -16.48 -7.02 -9.11
CA SER A 160 -16.69 -6.61 -10.51
C SER A 160 -15.75 -5.49 -10.97
N TYR A 161 -15.11 -4.80 -10.04
CA TYR A 161 -14.25 -3.64 -10.24
C TYR A 161 -13.01 -3.73 -9.34
N GLU A 162 -11.90 -3.15 -9.77
CA GLU A 162 -10.64 -3.11 -9.00
C GLU A 162 -10.81 -2.52 -7.59
N SER A 163 -11.69 -1.52 -7.45
CA SER A 163 -12.05 -0.94 -6.16
C SER A 163 -13.44 -0.26 -6.22
N VAL A 164 -14.00 0.06 -5.06
CA VAL A 164 -15.26 0.81 -4.95
C VAL A 164 -15.11 2.22 -5.52
N GLU A 165 -13.95 2.83 -5.27
CA GLU A 165 -13.52 4.13 -5.77
C GLU A 165 -13.50 4.13 -7.30
N THR A 166 -12.84 3.16 -7.92
CA THR A 166 -12.78 3.02 -9.37
C THR A 166 -14.19 2.85 -9.96
N ALA A 167 -15.03 2.03 -9.33
CA ALA A 167 -16.41 1.84 -9.77
C ALA A 167 -17.24 3.13 -9.72
N ILE A 168 -17.11 3.92 -8.65
CA ILE A 168 -17.79 5.21 -8.51
C ILE A 168 -17.23 6.24 -9.49
N ASN A 169 -15.93 6.26 -9.73
CA ASN A 169 -15.31 7.22 -10.64
C ASN A 169 -15.61 6.93 -12.11
N GLU A 170 -15.70 5.65 -12.50
CA GLU A 170 -16.25 5.29 -13.82
C GLU A 170 -17.70 5.73 -13.98
N LEU A 171 -18.49 5.63 -12.90
CA LEU A 171 -19.89 6.04 -12.88
C LEU A 171 -20.05 7.57 -12.96
N THR A 172 -19.20 8.35 -12.28
CA THR A 172 -19.27 9.82 -12.22
C THR A 172 -18.55 10.50 -13.38
N GLY A 173 -17.58 9.83 -14.00
CA GLY A 173 -16.67 10.43 -14.98
C GLY A 173 -15.72 11.47 -14.37
N SER A 174 -15.59 11.50 -13.04
CA SER A 174 -14.70 12.39 -12.29
C SER A 174 -14.13 11.70 -11.06
N GLY A 175 -12.86 11.95 -10.73
CA GLY A 175 -12.24 11.48 -9.48
C GLY A 175 -11.06 10.52 -9.62
N VAL A 176 -10.38 10.37 -8.48
CA VAL A 176 -9.12 9.64 -8.20
C VAL A 176 -9.21 8.15 -8.55
N ARG A 177 -8.47 7.64 -9.54
CA ARG A 177 -8.55 6.21 -9.90
C ARG A 177 -7.53 5.39 -9.11
N VAL A 178 -7.98 4.36 -8.40
CA VAL A 178 -7.07 3.45 -7.70
C VAL A 178 -6.85 2.23 -8.58
N HIS A 179 -5.61 2.03 -9.00
CA HIS A 179 -5.15 0.90 -9.81
C HIS A 179 -4.34 -0.06 -8.93
N GLU A 180 -4.81 -1.29 -8.79
CA GLU A 180 -4.04 -2.35 -8.13
C GLU A 180 -3.21 -3.11 -9.16
N PHE A 181 -1.97 -3.45 -8.81
CA PHE A 181 -1.11 -4.28 -9.66
C PHE A 181 -1.08 -5.69 -9.10
N ASP A 182 -2.06 -6.51 -9.48
CA ASP A 182 -2.09 -7.93 -9.14
C ASP A 182 -0.84 -8.66 -9.65
N GLU A 183 -0.29 -9.56 -8.83
CA GLU A 183 0.65 -10.59 -9.29
C GLU A 183 -0.09 -11.61 -10.18
N GLU A 184 -0.55 -11.22 -11.38
CA GLU A 184 -0.86 -12.23 -12.39
C GLU A 184 0.40 -13.08 -12.61
N PRO A 185 0.29 -14.41 -12.60
CA PRO A 185 1.45 -15.29 -12.65
C PRO A 185 2.11 -15.15 -14.01
N LEU A 186 3.24 -14.42 -14.07
CA LEU A 186 4.23 -14.39 -15.15
C LEU A 186 3.66 -14.88 -16.49
N GLN A 187 2.66 -14.16 -17.02
CA GLN A 187 2.64 -14.00 -18.44
C GLN A 187 3.84 -13.11 -18.66
N GLU A 188 4.93 -13.68 -19.17
CA GLU A 188 5.96 -12.91 -19.84
C GLU A 188 5.19 -12.01 -20.82
N GLU A 189 4.87 -10.78 -20.42
CA GLU A 189 4.54 -9.75 -21.38
C GLU A 189 5.72 -9.80 -22.34
N PRO A 190 5.48 -10.07 -23.63
CA PRO A 190 6.58 -10.26 -24.56
C PRO A 190 7.42 -9.00 -24.48
N GLU A 191 8.65 -9.13 -23.98
CA GLU A 191 9.65 -8.06 -24.08
C GLU A 191 9.71 -7.72 -25.56
N GLU A 192 9.06 -6.64 -25.97
CA GLU A 192 9.21 -6.14 -27.34
C GLU A 192 10.70 -5.81 -27.46
N GLU A 193 11.41 -6.51 -28.34
CA GLU A 193 12.85 -6.31 -28.55
C GLU A 193 13.14 -4.80 -28.74
N GLY A 194 13.68 -4.15 -27.71
CA GLY A 194 14.04 -2.74 -27.72
C GLY A 194 13.28 -1.82 -26.75
N GLU A 195 12.32 -2.32 -25.96
CA GLU A 195 11.73 -1.52 -24.87
C GLU A 195 12.68 -1.48 -23.64
N PRO A 196 12.96 -0.30 -23.06
CA PRO A 196 13.83 -0.20 -21.89
C PRO A 196 13.22 -0.92 -20.67
N ASP A 197 14.09 -1.50 -19.85
CA ASP A 197 13.70 -2.14 -18.58
C ASP A 197 12.92 -1.15 -17.67
N LEU A 198 12.06 -1.68 -16.80
CA LEU A 198 11.23 -0.90 -15.88
C LEU A 198 12.07 0.11 -15.07
N GLY A 199 13.25 -0.29 -14.57
CA GLY A 199 14.15 0.60 -13.85
C GLY A 199 14.64 1.79 -14.70
N GLU A 200 15.01 1.53 -15.94
CA GLU A 200 15.46 2.57 -16.88
C GLU A 200 14.32 3.54 -17.24
N ARG A 201 13.09 3.03 -17.38
CA ARG A 201 11.89 3.84 -17.60
C ARG A 201 11.61 4.78 -16.43
N ILE A 202 11.70 4.29 -15.19
CA ILE A 202 11.52 5.09 -13.97
C ILE A 202 12.55 6.24 -13.93
N VAL A 203 13.83 5.92 -14.10
CA VAL A 203 14.89 6.95 -14.07
C VAL A 203 14.70 7.98 -15.18
N THR A 204 14.27 7.56 -16.37
CA THR A 204 14.01 8.46 -17.49
C THR A 204 12.83 9.39 -17.22
N ALA A 205 11.68 8.84 -16.81
CA ALA A 205 10.48 9.62 -16.50
C ALA A 205 10.72 10.61 -15.34
N SER A 206 11.53 10.22 -14.34
CA SER A 206 11.85 11.06 -13.19
C SER A 206 12.48 12.40 -13.55
N ARG A 207 13.21 12.46 -14.67
CA ARG A 207 13.92 13.65 -15.15
C ARG A 207 13.08 14.51 -16.09
N ASP A 208 11.90 14.06 -16.48
CA ASP A 208 10.93 14.85 -17.25
C ASP A 208 9.81 15.36 -16.32
N GLY A 209 9.83 16.65 -16.01
CA GLY A 209 8.82 17.27 -15.15
C GLY A 209 7.40 17.27 -15.74
N ASN A 210 7.22 16.89 -17.01
CA ASN A 210 5.91 16.76 -17.65
C ASN A 210 5.35 15.33 -17.62
N GLN A 211 6.07 14.36 -17.03
CA GLN A 211 5.68 12.96 -16.98
C GLN A 211 5.42 12.49 -15.54
N TYR A 212 4.80 13.35 -14.71
CA TYR A 212 4.54 13.02 -13.31
C TYR A 212 3.58 11.83 -13.17
N GLU A 213 2.43 11.84 -13.86
CA GLU A 213 1.49 10.69 -13.90
C GLU A 213 2.16 9.38 -14.35
N VAL A 214 3.01 9.43 -15.38
CA VAL A 214 3.74 8.25 -15.86
C VAL A 214 4.73 7.75 -14.81
N LEU A 215 5.40 8.65 -14.09
CA LEU A 215 6.33 8.27 -13.04
C LEU A 215 5.61 7.65 -11.84
N GLU A 216 4.42 8.14 -11.49
CA GLU A 216 3.57 7.61 -10.42
C GLU A 216 3.16 6.17 -10.71
N GLU A 217 2.63 5.91 -11.90
CA GLU A 217 2.28 4.56 -12.37
C GLU A 217 3.51 3.62 -12.35
N LEU A 218 4.65 4.09 -12.87
CA LEU A 218 5.89 3.30 -12.88
C LEU A 218 6.43 3.02 -11.48
N ALA A 219 6.29 3.96 -10.54
CA ALA A 219 6.70 3.76 -9.16
C ALA A 219 5.83 2.70 -8.46
N ALA A 220 4.51 2.73 -8.66
CA ALA A 220 3.62 1.70 -8.14
C ALA A 220 3.93 0.32 -8.71
N LYS A 221 4.14 0.22 -10.03
CA LYS A 221 4.62 -1.00 -10.69
C LYS A 221 5.95 -1.48 -10.10
N ALA A 222 6.86 -0.58 -9.78
CA ALA A 222 8.13 -0.93 -9.15
C ALA A 222 7.92 -1.58 -7.78
N PHE A 223 7.09 -0.98 -6.91
CA PHE A 223 6.81 -1.55 -5.59
C PHE A 223 6.10 -2.90 -5.69
N SER A 224 5.14 -3.05 -6.61
CA SER A 224 4.52 -4.36 -6.90
C SER A 224 5.57 -5.39 -7.38
N ARG A 225 6.49 -5.02 -8.28
CA ARG A 225 7.61 -5.89 -8.70
C ARG A 225 8.59 -6.23 -7.57
N LEU A 226 8.75 -5.33 -6.60
CA LEU A 226 9.48 -5.57 -5.35
C LEU A 226 8.70 -6.47 -4.36
N GLY A 227 7.48 -6.90 -4.72
CA GLY A 227 6.62 -7.80 -3.94
C GLY A 227 5.80 -7.11 -2.87
N PHE A 228 5.63 -5.79 -2.93
CA PHE A 228 4.73 -5.07 -2.04
C PHE A 228 3.32 -5.06 -2.64
N GLU A 229 2.30 -5.14 -1.78
CA GLU A 229 0.93 -4.81 -2.20
C GLU A 229 0.86 -3.29 -2.39
N ALA A 230 0.92 -2.84 -3.64
CA ALA A 230 1.00 -1.42 -3.98
C ALA A 230 -0.14 -1.00 -4.91
N ARG A 231 -0.74 0.15 -4.60
CA ARG A 231 -1.86 0.75 -5.31
C ARG A 231 -1.45 2.09 -5.88
N TRP A 232 -1.64 2.31 -7.17
CA TRP A 232 -1.48 3.64 -7.76
C TRP A 232 -2.78 4.42 -7.63
N ILE A 233 -2.69 5.66 -7.14
CA ILE A 233 -3.80 6.56 -6.92
C ILE A 233 -3.68 7.70 -7.95
N GLU A 234 -4.35 7.53 -9.09
CA GLU A 234 -4.30 8.43 -10.24
C GLU A 234 -5.19 9.65 -10.03
N GLY A 235 -4.57 10.84 -9.94
CA GLY A 235 -5.26 12.12 -9.85
C GLY A 235 -5.73 12.48 -8.43
N GLY A 236 -5.97 13.77 -8.19
CA GLY A 236 -6.35 14.30 -6.86
C GLY A 236 -5.18 14.87 -6.03
N ASP A 237 -5.48 15.48 -4.89
CA ASP A 237 -4.49 15.95 -3.87
C ASP A 237 -4.29 14.89 -2.78
N ASP A 238 -4.23 13.62 -3.18
CA ASP A 238 -3.96 12.49 -2.29
C ASP A 238 -2.53 11.95 -2.48
N THR A 239 -2.14 10.91 -1.76
CA THR A 239 -0.85 10.23 -2.01
C THR A 239 -0.86 9.59 -3.39
N ASP A 240 0.29 9.55 -4.06
CA ASP A 240 0.37 9.00 -5.43
C ASP A 240 0.32 7.47 -5.44
N VAL A 241 0.93 6.83 -4.44
CA VAL A 241 0.93 5.37 -4.30
C VAL A 241 0.72 5.00 -2.82
N GLU A 242 -0.10 3.98 -2.56
CA GLU A 242 -0.28 3.39 -1.22
C GLU A 242 0.28 1.97 -1.21
N ILE A 243 1.07 1.64 -0.18
CA ILE A 243 1.55 0.28 0.09
C ILE A 243 0.79 -0.24 1.31
N THR A 244 0.11 -1.38 1.18
CA THR A 244 -0.69 -1.99 2.27
C THR A 244 0.01 -3.15 2.97
N ALA A 245 0.91 -3.85 2.28
CA ALA A 245 1.69 -4.95 2.84
C ALA A 245 3.10 -5.08 2.21
N PRO A 246 4.09 -5.61 2.96
CA PRO A 246 4.04 -6.01 4.37
C PRO A 246 4.15 -4.84 5.36
N ILE A 247 4.21 -3.61 4.87
CA ILE A 247 4.17 -2.37 5.65
C ILE A 247 3.02 -1.51 5.16
N HIS A 248 2.47 -0.65 6.02
CA HIS A 248 1.53 0.38 5.60
C HIS A 248 2.27 1.70 5.36
N ALA A 249 2.39 2.11 4.11
CA ALA A 249 3.14 3.31 3.75
C ALA A 249 2.44 4.12 2.65
N VAL A 250 2.44 5.44 2.80
CA VAL A 250 2.13 6.36 1.70
C VAL A 250 3.40 6.69 0.92
N VAL A 251 3.30 6.75 -0.39
CA VAL A 251 4.43 7.02 -1.28
C VAL A 251 4.09 8.21 -2.17
N GLU A 252 4.95 9.22 -2.11
CA GLU A 252 4.85 10.44 -2.90
C GLU A 252 5.96 10.49 -3.96
N VAL A 253 5.58 10.77 -5.20
CA VAL A 253 6.43 10.66 -6.38
C VAL A 253 6.65 12.06 -6.98
N LYS A 254 7.91 12.48 -7.07
CA LYS A 254 8.27 13.83 -7.53
C LYS A 254 9.25 13.80 -8.70
N ALA A 255 8.74 14.03 -9.92
CA ALA A 255 9.58 14.29 -11.09
C ALA A 255 10.30 15.66 -10.98
N ARG A 256 11.59 15.72 -11.34
CA ARG A 256 12.39 16.95 -11.29
C ARG A 256 13.37 17.03 -12.46
N SER A 257 13.15 17.99 -13.35
CA SER A 257 14.09 18.31 -14.44
C SER A 257 15.46 18.83 -13.95
N SER A 258 15.52 19.37 -12.72
CA SER A 258 16.76 19.71 -12.03
C SER A 258 17.57 18.49 -11.56
N GLY A 259 16.98 17.29 -11.59
CA GLY A 259 17.58 16.06 -11.10
C GLY A 259 17.66 15.95 -9.57
N THR A 260 17.18 16.94 -8.82
CA THR A 260 17.17 16.92 -7.35
C THR A 260 15.96 17.64 -6.76
N LEU A 261 15.45 17.11 -5.65
CA LEU A 261 14.37 17.67 -4.85
C LEU A 261 14.94 18.48 -3.66
N ALA A 262 14.49 19.73 -3.52
CA ALA A 262 14.96 20.66 -2.49
C ALA A 262 14.18 20.58 -1.17
N SER A 263 12.91 20.19 -1.22
CA SER A 263 12.04 19.99 -0.06
C SER A 263 11.02 18.90 -0.38
N PRO A 264 10.81 17.92 0.53
CA PRO A 264 9.82 16.87 0.35
C PRO A 264 8.37 17.34 0.57
N ASP A 265 8.15 18.52 1.14
CA ASP A 265 6.82 18.99 1.58
C ASP A 265 6.23 18.11 2.70
N ALA A 266 7.00 17.96 3.78
CA ALA A 266 6.72 17.04 4.88
C ALA A 266 5.35 17.26 5.55
N THR A 267 4.88 18.50 5.62
CA THR A 267 3.57 18.81 6.21
C THR A 267 2.44 18.16 5.43
N ARG A 268 2.49 18.26 4.10
CA ARG A 268 1.46 17.67 3.23
C ARG A 268 1.49 16.14 3.32
N ILE A 269 2.69 15.55 3.23
CA ILE A 269 2.90 14.10 3.35
C ILE A 269 2.40 13.56 4.70
N GLN A 270 2.63 14.28 5.79
CA GLN A 270 2.15 13.87 7.11
C GLN A 270 0.62 13.85 7.18
N GLY A 271 -0.05 14.81 6.53
CA GLY A 271 -1.50 14.81 6.38
C GLY A 271 -2.02 13.61 5.58
N HIS A 272 -1.35 13.26 4.47
CA HIS A 272 -1.68 12.06 3.69
C HIS A 272 -1.50 10.78 4.51
N LYS A 273 -0.37 10.67 5.20
CA LYS A 273 -0.07 9.54 6.08
C LYS A 273 -1.16 9.33 7.14
N GLU A 274 -1.61 10.41 7.78
CA GLU A 274 -2.69 10.36 8.78
C GLU A 274 -4.04 10.00 8.18
N ARG A 275 -4.38 10.55 7.00
CA ARG A 275 -5.61 10.22 6.27
C ARG A 275 -5.71 8.74 5.93
N HIS A 276 -4.61 8.16 5.46
CA HIS A 276 -4.51 6.74 5.12
C HIS A 276 -4.24 5.84 6.32
N SER A 277 -4.07 6.40 7.54
CA SER A 277 -3.65 5.66 8.74
C SER A 277 -2.34 4.88 8.54
N ALA A 278 -1.46 5.34 7.65
CA ALA A 278 -0.21 4.68 7.31
C ALA A 278 0.86 4.90 8.39
N ASP A 279 1.71 3.89 8.60
CA ASP A 279 2.79 3.94 9.58
C ASP A 279 4.03 4.67 9.06
N HIS A 280 4.23 4.67 7.74
CA HIS A 280 5.42 5.18 7.07
C HIS A 280 5.08 6.12 5.91
N ALA A 281 6.05 6.95 5.54
CA ALA A 281 5.98 7.81 4.36
C ALA A 281 7.28 7.71 3.58
N ILE A 282 7.17 7.51 2.26
CA ILE A 282 8.30 7.39 1.35
C ILE A 282 8.15 8.46 0.26
N VAL A 283 9.25 9.12 -0.10
CA VAL A 283 9.29 10.05 -1.24
C VAL A 283 10.23 9.49 -2.30
N VAL A 284 9.71 9.30 -3.51
CA VAL A 284 10.47 8.86 -4.68
C VAL A 284 10.77 10.05 -5.59
N ALA A 285 12.05 10.29 -5.88
CA ALA A 285 12.47 11.39 -6.76
C ALA A 285 13.81 11.07 -7.46
N PRO A 286 14.24 11.84 -8.48
CA PRO A 286 15.54 11.62 -9.13
C PRO A 286 16.76 11.70 -8.20
N GLY A 287 16.61 12.37 -7.06
CA GLY A 287 17.67 12.63 -6.09
C GLY A 287 17.28 13.74 -5.13
N PHE A 288 18.08 13.97 -4.09
CA PHE A 288 17.72 14.87 -2.99
C PHE A 288 18.87 15.80 -2.62
N THR A 289 18.53 17.05 -2.26
CA THR A 289 19.51 17.98 -1.68
C THR A 289 19.78 17.66 -0.21
N PRO A 290 20.94 18.04 0.36
CA PRO A 290 21.22 17.83 1.77
C PRO A 290 20.16 18.41 2.72
N ALA A 291 19.57 19.56 2.35
CA ALA A 291 18.50 20.18 3.13
C ALA A 291 17.23 19.33 3.16
N ALA A 292 16.87 18.69 2.04
CA ALA A 292 15.73 17.76 1.99
C ALA A 292 15.98 16.53 2.87
N ILE A 293 17.22 16.01 2.87
CA ILE A 293 17.62 14.85 3.69
C ILE A 293 17.52 15.18 5.18
N GLU A 294 18.06 16.32 5.61
CA GLU A 294 17.96 16.78 7.01
C GLU A 294 16.50 16.99 7.45
N ASP A 295 15.64 17.46 6.54
CA ASP A 295 14.23 17.64 6.83
C ASP A 295 13.48 16.31 6.95
N ALA A 296 13.74 15.37 6.03
CA ALA A 296 13.12 14.05 6.06
C ALA A 296 13.50 13.25 7.30
N ASP A 297 14.76 13.30 7.74
CA ASP A 297 15.23 12.67 8.98
C ASP A 297 14.47 13.20 10.21
N ARG A 298 14.29 14.52 10.29
CA ARG A 298 13.54 15.17 11.37
C ARG A 298 12.06 14.79 11.37
N GLN A 299 11.46 14.57 10.20
CA GLN A 299 10.03 14.34 10.03
C GLN A 299 9.66 12.86 9.93
N GLY A 300 10.64 11.95 10.00
CA GLY A 300 10.37 10.51 9.93
C GLY A 300 9.98 10.02 8.53
N ILE A 301 10.46 10.69 7.48
CA ILE A 301 10.16 10.39 6.07
C ILE A 301 11.37 9.70 5.43
N VAL A 302 11.12 8.68 4.60
CA VAL A 302 12.16 8.01 3.82
C VAL A 302 12.28 8.67 2.46
N LEU A 303 13.49 9.01 2.04
CA LEU A 303 13.76 9.53 0.69
C LEU A 303 14.43 8.44 -0.15
N LEU A 304 13.76 7.98 -1.20
CA LEU A 304 14.26 6.94 -2.10
C LEU A 304 14.53 7.53 -3.48
N ALA A 305 15.79 7.51 -3.91
CA ALA A 305 16.12 8.01 -5.23
C ALA A 305 15.78 6.98 -6.31
N THR A 306 15.42 7.43 -7.52
CA THR A 306 14.97 6.52 -8.59
C THR A 306 16.06 5.53 -9.05
N ASP A 307 17.33 5.92 -8.95
CA ASP A 307 18.47 5.03 -9.19
C ASP A 307 18.61 3.96 -8.11
N HIS A 308 18.36 4.29 -6.85
CA HIS A 308 18.28 3.30 -5.78
C HIS A 308 17.06 2.38 -5.93
N LEU A 309 15.91 2.89 -6.35
CA LEU A 309 14.73 2.06 -6.66
C LEU A 309 15.01 1.08 -7.80
N GLN A 310 15.66 1.53 -8.88
CA GLN A 310 16.16 0.65 -9.93
C GLN A 310 17.13 -0.42 -9.38
N ALA A 311 18.08 -0.02 -8.54
CA ALA A 311 19.05 -0.94 -7.96
C ALA A 311 18.40 -2.02 -7.07
N LEU A 312 17.28 -1.69 -6.42
CA LEU A 312 16.47 -2.66 -5.67
C LEU A 312 15.73 -3.63 -6.59
N LEU A 313 15.17 -3.15 -7.70
CA LEU A 313 14.50 -3.99 -8.71
C LEU A 313 15.46 -5.02 -9.30
N GLU A 314 16.65 -4.59 -9.73
CA GLU A 314 17.68 -5.46 -10.30
C GLU A 314 18.07 -6.59 -9.32
N ARG A 315 18.14 -6.28 -8.02
CA ARG A 315 18.44 -7.25 -6.96
C ARG A 315 17.30 -8.20 -6.68
N ARG A 316 16.06 -7.71 -6.66
CA ARG A 316 14.85 -8.53 -6.52
C ARG A 316 14.77 -9.54 -7.66
N GLU A 317 15.00 -9.10 -8.89
CA GLU A 317 14.98 -9.96 -10.07
C GLU A 317 16.10 -11.00 -10.04
N ALA A 318 17.32 -10.59 -9.70
CA ALA A 318 18.47 -11.48 -9.67
C ALA A 318 18.44 -12.50 -8.52
N TYR A 319 17.92 -12.12 -7.35
CA TYR A 319 18.10 -12.88 -6.11
C TYR A 319 16.80 -13.27 -5.39
N GLY A 320 15.63 -12.79 -5.82
CA GLY A 320 14.34 -13.13 -5.22
C GLY A 320 14.20 -12.63 -3.78
N ILE A 321 14.59 -11.38 -3.53
CA ILE A 321 14.57 -10.81 -2.18
C ILE A 321 13.12 -10.59 -1.73
N PRO A 322 12.69 -11.18 -0.60
CA PRO A 322 11.33 -11.02 -0.14
C PRO A 322 11.09 -9.59 0.38
N PRO A 323 9.86 -9.05 0.22
CA PRO A 323 9.54 -7.66 0.55
C PRO A 323 9.75 -7.34 2.04
N GLU A 324 9.63 -8.32 2.94
CA GLU A 324 9.84 -8.16 4.39
C GLU A 324 11.31 -7.91 4.75
N GLU A 325 12.24 -8.32 3.89
CA GLU A 325 13.66 -7.98 4.07
C GLU A 325 13.96 -6.59 3.55
N LEU A 326 13.34 -6.20 2.43
CA LEU A 326 13.47 -4.84 1.88
C LEU A 326 12.82 -3.79 2.78
N SER A 327 11.69 -4.11 3.42
CA SER A 327 10.93 -3.18 4.26
C SER A 327 11.74 -2.63 5.44
N LYS A 328 12.69 -3.40 5.98
CA LYS A 328 13.61 -2.95 7.04
C LYS A 328 14.40 -1.71 6.64
N TYR A 329 14.74 -1.61 5.36
CA TYR A 329 15.52 -0.51 4.80
C TYR A 329 14.66 0.63 4.25
N LEU A 330 13.40 0.33 3.90
CA LEU A 330 12.40 1.28 3.39
C LEU A 330 11.55 1.93 4.48
N THR A 331 11.76 1.56 5.75
CA THR A 331 11.06 2.14 6.91
C THR A 331 11.97 2.99 7.80
N GLU A 332 13.28 2.95 7.58
CA GLU A 332 14.26 3.76 8.30
C GLU A 332 14.26 5.21 7.75
N PRO A 333 13.94 6.24 8.56
CA PRO A 333 13.88 7.63 8.11
C PRO A 333 15.16 8.16 7.48
N GLY A 334 15.04 9.26 6.74
CA GLY A 334 16.15 9.90 6.03
C GLY A 334 16.34 9.34 4.62
N ALA A 335 17.49 9.67 4.03
CA ALA A 335 17.79 9.21 2.68
C ALA A 335 18.19 7.73 2.68
N PHE A 336 17.62 6.99 1.73
CA PHE A 336 18.15 5.70 1.33
C PHE A 336 19.44 5.95 0.55
N GLN A 337 20.59 5.51 1.10
CA GLN A 337 21.90 5.74 0.51
C GLN A 337 22.62 4.41 0.23
N ASP A 338 23.78 4.50 -0.42
CA ASP A 338 24.59 3.35 -0.85
C ASP A 338 24.98 2.43 0.32
N ASP A 339 25.09 2.95 1.54
CA ASP A 339 25.37 2.15 2.74
C ASP A 339 24.22 1.19 3.10
N ARG A 340 22.96 1.54 2.80
CA ARG A 340 21.82 0.61 2.91
C ARG A 340 21.85 -0.42 1.80
N LEU A 341 22.25 -0.06 0.58
CA LEU A 341 22.47 -1.03 -0.50
C LEU A 341 23.59 -2.02 -0.15
N ASP A 342 24.70 -1.54 0.41
CA ASP A 342 25.81 -2.38 0.85
C ASP A 342 25.36 -3.38 1.93
N GLN A 343 24.50 -2.95 2.86
CA GLN A 343 23.90 -3.83 3.87
C GLN A 343 23.02 -4.92 3.24
N ILE A 344 22.17 -4.55 2.28
CA ILE A 344 21.37 -5.52 1.51
C ILE A 344 22.31 -6.51 0.80
N ASP A 345 23.36 -6.04 0.14
CA ASP A 345 24.32 -6.88 -0.56
C ASP A 345 25.08 -7.83 0.38
N ASP A 346 25.42 -7.39 1.58
CA ASP A 346 26.07 -8.23 2.59
C ASP A 346 25.13 -9.30 3.16
N ASP A 347 23.85 -8.96 3.36
CA ASP A 347 22.81 -9.93 3.73
C ASP A 347 22.61 -10.98 2.62
N LEU A 348 22.60 -10.56 1.35
CA LEU A 348 22.50 -11.45 0.20
C LEU A 348 23.71 -12.36 0.07
N ARG A 349 24.93 -11.82 0.22
CA ARG A 349 26.16 -12.63 0.21
C ARG A 349 26.15 -13.69 1.31
N THR A 350 25.66 -13.33 2.50
CA THR A 350 25.53 -14.27 3.62
C THR A 350 24.54 -15.40 3.28
N ARG A 351 23.39 -15.07 2.67
CA ARG A 351 22.40 -16.06 2.22
C ARG A 351 22.91 -16.97 1.12
N LEU A 352 23.59 -16.40 0.11
CA LEU A 352 24.20 -17.15 -0.99
C LEU A 352 25.30 -18.06 -0.47
N GLY A 353 26.19 -17.57 0.41
CA GLY A 353 27.23 -18.38 1.05
C GLY A 353 26.66 -19.58 1.81
N GLY A 354 25.59 -19.38 2.60
CA GLY A 354 24.91 -20.48 3.29
C GLY A 354 24.27 -21.51 2.35
N THR A 355 23.74 -21.06 1.21
CA THR A 355 23.18 -21.94 0.17
C THR A 355 24.28 -22.76 -0.50
N GLU A 356 25.40 -22.14 -0.84
CA GLU A 356 26.54 -22.85 -1.39
C GLU A 356 27.14 -23.83 -0.37
N ASP A 357 27.16 -23.50 0.92
CA ASP A 357 27.59 -24.41 1.99
C ASP A 357 26.69 -25.65 2.10
N LEU A 358 25.37 -25.49 1.97
CA LEU A 358 24.43 -26.62 1.92
C LEU A 358 24.75 -27.54 0.73
N LEU A 359 24.99 -26.97 -0.45
CA LEU A 359 25.33 -27.73 -1.65
C LEU A 359 26.68 -28.44 -1.51
N ALA A 360 27.68 -27.77 -0.95
CA ALA A 360 28.99 -28.35 -0.68
C ALA A 360 28.88 -29.53 0.30
N VAL A 361 28.12 -29.38 1.38
CA VAL A 361 27.87 -30.45 2.36
C VAL A 361 27.15 -31.62 1.72
N MET A 362 26.14 -31.38 0.87
CA MET A 362 25.46 -32.43 0.11
C MET A 362 26.41 -33.17 -0.84
N GLU A 363 27.31 -32.44 -1.49
CA GLU A 363 28.31 -33.01 -2.39
C GLU A 363 29.37 -33.85 -1.65
N ALA A 364 29.78 -33.41 -0.45
CA ALA A 364 30.66 -34.18 0.43
C ALA A 364 29.97 -35.43 0.96
N LEU A 365 28.70 -35.31 1.35
CA LEU A 365 27.88 -36.40 1.87
C LEU A 365 27.69 -37.52 0.83
N GLN A 366 27.60 -37.17 -0.46
CA GLN A 366 27.55 -38.16 -1.55
C GLN A 366 28.86 -38.87 -1.83
N ARG A 367 29.99 -38.25 -1.48
CA ARG A 367 31.32 -38.87 -1.60
C ARG A 367 31.70 -39.67 -0.37
N ALA A 368 31.06 -39.41 0.76
CA ALA A 368 31.32 -40.11 2.01
C ALA A 368 30.81 -41.56 1.94
N ASP A 369 31.55 -42.47 2.58
CA ASP A 369 31.02 -43.80 2.87
C ASP A 369 29.83 -43.69 3.84
N PRO A 370 28.83 -44.60 3.79
CA PRO A 370 27.64 -44.51 4.64
C PRO A 370 27.91 -44.51 6.17
N GLU A 371 29.07 -45.00 6.58
CA GLU A 371 29.53 -45.03 7.98
C GLU A 371 30.34 -43.79 8.39
N GLU A 372 30.53 -42.84 7.46
CA GLU A 372 31.43 -41.70 7.57
C GLU A 372 30.71 -40.35 7.43
N GLY A 373 29.39 -40.33 7.59
CA GLY A 373 28.53 -39.15 7.49
C GLY A 373 28.52 -38.22 8.71
N THR A 374 29.65 -38.00 9.38
CA THR A 374 29.75 -37.00 10.46
C THR A 374 30.31 -35.68 9.94
N ALA A 375 29.97 -34.57 10.60
CA ALA A 375 30.47 -33.26 10.19
C ALA A 375 32.01 -33.17 10.16
N ASP A 376 32.70 -33.78 11.14
CA ASP A 376 34.15 -33.91 11.15
C ASP A 376 34.70 -34.56 9.90
N ARG A 377 34.05 -35.65 9.47
CA ARG A 377 34.50 -36.44 8.34
C ARG A 377 34.18 -35.77 7.01
N LEU A 378 32.99 -35.19 6.89
CA LEU A 378 32.63 -34.37 5.73
C LEU A 378 33.55 -33.17 5.58
N ARG A 379 33.99 -32.55 6.69
CA ARG A 379 34.97 -31.46 6.63
C ARG A 379 36.30 -31.90 6.02
N LEU A 380 36.76 -33.11 6.31
CA LEU A 380 37.98 -33.66 5.68
C LEU A 380 37.80 -33.88 4.17
N ILE A 381 36.61 -34.32 3.75
CA ILE A 381 36.27 -34.48 2.33
C ILE A 381 36.27 -33.10 1.65
N LEU A 382 35.63 -32.10 2.26
CA LEU A 382 35.58 -30.72 1.75
C LEU A 382 36.97 -30.10 1.64
N LYS A 383 37.87 -30.31 2.61
CA LYS A 383 39.29 -29.90 2.52
C LYS A 383 40.05 -30.54 1.37
N GLY A 384 39.62 -31.70 0.90
CA GLY A 384 40.18 -32.34 -0.30
C GLY A 384 39.59 -31.81 -1.61
N MET A 385 38.41 -31.19 -1.55
CA MET A 385 37.67 -30.70 -2.73
C MET A 385 37.91 -29.22 -3.01
N TYR A 386 38.07 -28.41 -1.95
CA TYR A 386 38.12 -26.96 -2.03
C TYR A 386 39.34 -26.39 -1.30
N ASP A 387 39.70 -25.16 -1.65
CA ASP A 387 40.70 -24.37 -0.92
C ASP A 387 40.23 -24.08 0.51
N GLU A 388 41.18 -23.92 1.45
CA GLU A 388 40.88 -23.83 2.89
C GLU A 388 39.90 -22.69 3.25
N GLU A 389 39.93 -21.59 2.50
CA GLU A 389 39.04 -20.43 2.67
C GLU A 389 37.58 -20.74 2.32
N ARG A 390 37.33 -21.75 1.46
CA ARG A 390 35.98 -22.16 1.06
C ARG A 390 35.41 -23.25 1.96
N VAL A 391 36.22 -23.88 2.81
CA VAL A 391 35.76 -25.00 3.64
C VAL A 391 34.99 -24.47 4.85
N PRO A 392 33.68 -24.78 4.98
CA PRO A 392 32.91 -24.34 6.13
C PRO A 392 33.45 -24.91 7.43
N ASP A 393 33.25 -24.15 8.51
CA ASP A 393 33.54 -24.66 9.85
C ASP A 393 32.62 -25.82 10.22
N GLN A 394 33.10 -26.69 11.11
CA GLN A 394 32.38 -27.90 11.50
C GLN A 394 30.95 -27.61 11.98
N HIS A 395 30.75 -26.54 12.76
CA HIS A 395 29.42 -26.14 13.23
C HIS A 395 28.47 -25.73 12.08
N VAL A 396 29.00 -25.12 11.01
CA VAL A 396 28.23 -24.80 9.81
C VAL A 396 27.82 -26.10 9.10
N ILE A 397 28.74 -27.05 8.97
CA ILE A 397 28.46 -28.38 8.40
C ILE A 397 27.38 -29.11 9.19
N GLU A 398 27.46 -29.09 10.53
CA GLU A 398 26.45 -29.70 11.40
C GLU A 398 25.06 -29.07 11.22
N ARG A 399 24.99 -27.73 11.15
CA ARG A 399 23.73 -27.02 10.85
C ARG A 399 23.18 -27.38 9.47
N SER A 400 24.03 -27.44 8.46
CA SER A 400 23.65 -27.86 7.11
C SER A 400 23.09 -29.28 7.09
N LEU A 401 23.73 -30.23 7.77
CA LEU A 401 23.24 -31.60 7.88
C LEU A 401 21.89 -31.69 8.60
N ASN A 402 21.71 -30.94 9.68
CA ASN A 402 20.42 -30.87 10.39
C ASN A 402 19.30 -30.34 9.47
N LEU A 403 19.59 -29.31 8.67
CA LEU A 403 18.62 -28.76 7.71
C LEU A 403 18.32 -29.76 6.58
N LEU A 404 19.35 -30.34 5.96
CA LEU A 404 19.18 -31.33 4.89
C LEU A 404 18.40 -32.56 5.36
N ALA A 405 18.56 -32.95 6.63
CA ALA A 405 17.83 -34.07 7.24
C ALA A 405 16.46 -33.70 7.82
N HIS A 406 16.07 -32.41 7.77
CA HIS A 406 14.80 -31.98 8.29
C HIS A 406 13.64 -32.72 7.59
N PRO A 407 12.57 -33.14 8.30
CA PRO A 407 11.47 -33.92 7.72
C PRO A 407 10.74 -33.28 6.54
N SER A 408 10.81 -31.95 6.39
CA SER A 408 10.23 -31.24 5.25
C SER A 408 11.17 -31.14 4.03
N ILE A 409 12.48 -31.36 4.22
CA ILE A 409 13.50 -31.23 3.17
C ILE A 409 13.95 -32.63 2.70
N GLN A 410 14.24 -33.55 3.64
CA GLN A 410 14.54 -34.96 3.40
C GLN A 410 15.60 -35.22 2.32
N LEU A 411 16.63 -34.38 2.23
CA LEU A 411 17.77 -34.54 1.33
C LEU A 411 18.89 -35.38 1.94
N ALA A 412 18.89 -35.50 3.26
CA ALA A 412 19.71 -36.43 4.02
C ALA A 412 18.83 -37.19 5.04
N GLU A 413 19.35 -38.29 5.56
CA GLU A 413 18.75 -39.02 6.67
C GLU A 413 19.81 -39.31 7.73
N TYR A 414 19.42 -39.30 9.01
CA TYR A 414 20.31 -39.63 10.11
C TYR A 414 20.05 -41.06 10.60
N LYS A 415 21.02 -41.96 10.40
CA LYS A 415 20.94 -43.37 10.76
C LYS A 415 22.21 -43.83 11.48
N GLU A 416 22.04 -44.52 12.60
CA GLU A 416 23.13 -45.13 13.36
C GLU A 416 24.29 -44.18 13.71
N GLY A 417 23.98 -42.90 13.93
CA GLY A 417 24.99 -41.90 14.26
C GLY A 417 25.58 -41.15 13.05
N GLN A 418 25.16 -41.50 11.83
CA GLN A 418 25.73 -41.02 10.57
C GLN A 418 24.65 -40.39 9.70
N TYR A 419 24.99 -39.30 9.00
CA TYR A 419 24.15 -38.78 7.94
C TYR A 419 24.38 -39.57 6.64
N GLN A 420 23.33 -39.78 5.87
CA GLN A 420 23.39 -40.43 4.55
C GLN A 420 22.57 -39.62 3.55
N PRO A 421 23.03 -39.47 2.29
CA PRO A 421 22.27 -38.75 1.29
C PRO A 421 21.06 -39.61 0.85
N THR A 422 19.89 -39.01 0.73
CA THR A 422 18.68 -39.70 0.22
C THR A 422 18.52 -39.52 -1.30
N THR A 423 19.29 -38.61 -1.89
CA THR A 423 19.22 -38.22 -3.31
C THR A 423 20.58 -37.71 -3.83
N THR A 424 20.67 -37.42 -5.13
CA THR A 424 21.88 -36.87 -5.78
C THR A 424 21.95 -35.35 -5.66
N LYS A 425 23.10 -34.75 -5.98
CA LYS A 425 23.31 -33.30 -5.83
C LYS A 425 22.42 -32.55 -6.81
N GLU A 426 22.34 -33.04 -8.04
CA GLU A 426 21.51 -32.47 -9.09
C GLU A 426 20.03 -32.49 -8.68
N ASN A 427 19.57 -33.60 -8.08
CA ASN A 427 18.21 -33.69 -7.56
C ASN A 427 18.01 -32.81 -6.31
N ALA A 428 19.02 -32.69 -5.45
CA ALA A 428 18.98 -31.81 -4.29
C ALA A 428 18.90 -30.34 -4.70
N GLU A 429 19.63 -29.92 -5.75
CA GLU A 429 19.54 -28.57 -6.32
C GLU A 429 18.12 -28.29 -6.84
N VAL A 430 17.53 -29.23 -7.57
CA VAL A 430 16.14 -29.11 -8.04
C VAL A 430 15.15 -29.04 -6.87
N LEU A 431 15.34 -29.86 -5.84
CA LEU A 431 14.45 -29.90 -4.68
C LEU A 431 14.59 -28.65 -3.80
N LEU A 432 15.81 -28.15 -3.56
CA LEU A 432 16.03 -26.90 -2.82
C LEU A 432 15.43 -25.70 -3.55
N ARG A 433 15.54 -25.65 -4.89
CA ARG A 433 14.83 -24.66 -5.71
C ARG A 433 13.31 -24.78 -5.55
N ARG A 434 12.77 -26.00 -5.59
CA ARG A 434 11.33 -26.24 -5.38
C ARG A 434 10.86 -25.88 -3.98
N VAL A 435 11.67 -26.12 -2.94
CA VAL A 435 11.34 -25.72 -1.57
C VAL A 435 11.25 -24.21 -1.45
N GLY A 436 12.15 -23.47 -2.13
CA GLY A 436 12.03 -22.01 -2.26
C GLY A 436 10.68 -21.61 -2.86
N ASN A 437 10.31 -22.22 -4.00
CA ASN A 437 9.05 -21.90 -4.70
C ASN A 437 7.78 -22.34 -3.93
N LEU A 438 7.84 -23.46 -3.19
CA LEU A 438 6.72 -23.98 -2.40
C LEU A 438 6.37 -23.08 -1.22
N ILE A 439 7.36 -22.39 -0.62
CA ILE A 439 7.10 -21.38 0.41
C ILE A 439 6.29 -20.24 -0.19
N THR A 440 6.64 -19.78 -1.39
CA THR A 440 5.91 -18.75 -2.13
C THR A 440 4.47 -19.19 -2.44
N GLU A 441 4.25 -20.43 -2.89
CA GLU A 441 2.90 -20.96 -3.16
C GLU A 441 2.04 -21.13 -1.91
N VAL A 442 2.63 -21.55 -0.78
CA VAL A 442 1.88 -21.72 0.50
C VAL A 442 1.48 -20.38 1.10
N SER A 443 2.29 -19.33 0.96
CA SER A 443 1.89 -17.97 1.36
C SER A 443 0.66 -17.49 0.58
N LYS A 444 0.61 -17.73 -0.75
CA LYS A 444 -0.53 -17.38 -1.60
C LYS A 444 -1.83 -18.12 -1.24
N LEU A 445 -1.73 -19.36 -0.75
CA LEU A 445 -2.89 -20.15 -0.31
C LEU A 445 -3.41 -19.75 1.09
N GLY A 446 -2.69 -18.89 1.82
CA GLY A 446 -3.12 -18.36 3.12
C GLY A 446 -3.99 -17.11 3.02
N GLU A 447 -4.13 -16.55 1.81
CA GLU A 447 -4.88 -15.33 1.48
C GLU A 447 -6.24 -15.62 0.80
N GLU A 448 -6.54 -16.90 0.49
CA GLU A 448 -7.89 -17.41 0.17
C GLU A 448 -8.65 -17.87 1.44
#